data_AF-A0ABD2PGT5-F1
#
_entry.id   AF-A0ABD2PGT5-F1
#
_cell.length_a   1.000
_cell.length_b   1.000
_cell.length_c   1.000
_cell.angle_alpha   90.00
_cell.angle_beta   90.00
_cell.angle_gamma   90.00
#
_symmetry.space_group_name_H-M   'P 1'
#
loop_
_entity.id
_entity.type
_entity.pdbx_description
1 polymer ?
#
loop_
_entity_poly.entity_id
_entity_poly.type
_entity_poly.pdbx_seq_one_letter_code
_entity_poly.pdbx_strand_id
1 'polypeptide(L)'
;MMVQSIQNILTYSFNKLLLQKEELEQKHIHLLQIVESEKTAKWQYTQQCEELASEIKKLRAELFALKKEWKPAPTHQSTSSLTSTQGTSSSTVSGQFANLDQDSAELRKIKKVQSFFRGWLCRRRWKQIVEQYIKSPHAESMRKRNSLVFRMVESEEEYMEQMEVLVSCFLRPFKMAASSKKPPCSHEDVNSIFLNSETVLFLHQIFLKGLTSRLESWPTLVLGVFAKTVSWTTLRKSDILSGDKGAVLIDSMWVLTTG
;
A
#
# COMPACT_ATOMS: atom_id res chain seq x y z
N MET A 1 8.24 -23.56 56.44
CA MET A 1 8.52 -23.89 55.02
C MET A 1 7.44 -23.37 54.08
N MET A 2 6.15 -23.68 54.29
CA MET A 2 5.05 -23.24 53.39
C MET A 2 4.87 -21.70 53.31
N VAL A 3 4.96 -21.00 54.45
CA VAL A 3 4.85 -19.52 54.50
C VAL A 3 6.00 -18.84 53.76
N GLN A 4 7.22 -19.39 53.83
CA GLN A 4 8.40 -18.86 53.13
C GLN A 4 8.26 -19.04 51.61
N SER A 5 7.70 -20.18 51.14
CA SER A 5 7.42 -20.39 49.73
C SER A 5 6.36 -19.42 49.20
N ILE A 6 5.30 -19.15 49.97
CA ILE A 6 4.25 -18.19 49.58
C ILE A 6 4.82 -16.77 49.51
N GLN A 7 5.62 -16.36 50.50
CA GLN A 7 6.29 -15.05 50.49
C GLN A 7 7.20 -14.91 49.27
N ASN A 8 8.01 -15.94 48.97
CA ASN A 8 8.91 -15.94 47.81
C ASN A 8 8.15 -15.88 46.47
N ILE A 9 7.01 -16.56 46.36
CA ILE A 9 6.14 -16.51 45.17
C ILE A 9 5.53 -15.11 44.99
N LEU A 10 5.08 -14.48 46.08
CA LEU A 10 4.53 -13.12 46.05
C LEU A 10 5.60 -12.07 45.77
N THR A 11 6.80 -12.21 46.35
CA THR A 11 7.94 -11.33 46.07
C THR A 11 8.39 -11.49 44.62
N TYR A 12 8.42 -12.70 44.07
CA TYR A 12 8.75 -12.95 42.66
C TYR A 12 7.67 -12.39 41.72
N SER A 13 6.38 -12.54 42.06
CA SER A 13 5.29 -12.00 41.25
C SER A 13 5.26 -10.47 41.28
N PHE A 14 5.53 -9.85 42.42
CA PHE A 14 5.63 -8.40 42.56
C PHE A 14 6.86 -7.83 41.84
N ASN A 15 8.03 -8.47 41.95
CA ASN A 15 9.23 -8.05 41.22
C ASN A 15 9.00 -8.11 39.70
N LYS A 16 8.33 -9.15 39.22
CA LYS A 16 7.95 -9.25 37.79
C LYS A 16 7.03 -8.10 37.36
N LEU A 17 6.04 -7.76 38.19
CA LEU A 17 5.13 -6.65 37.92
C LEU A 17 5.85 -5.29 37.95
N LEU A 18 6.81 -5.11 38.86
CA LEU A 18 7.62 -3.90 38.99
C LEU A 18 8.51 -3.69 37.75
N LEU A 19 9.17 -4.76 37.28
CA LEU A 19 9.97 -4.72 36.05
C LEU A 19 9.13 -4.36 34.82
N GLN A 20 7.91 -4.91 34.72
CA GLN A 20 6.99 -4.54 33.64
C GLN A 20 6.55 -3.07 33.71
N LYS A 21 6.36 -2.53 34.93
CA LYS A 21 6.05 -1.11 35.13
C LYS A 21 7.22 -0.22 34.68
N GLU A 22 8.44 -0.54 35.07
CA GLU A 22 9.65 0.20 34.66
C GLU A 22 9.87 0.14 33.14
N GLU A 23 9.69 -1.03 32.53
CA GLU A 23 9.77 -1.19 31.07
C GLU A 23 8.71 -0.32 30.35
N LEU A 24 7.50 -0.24 30.91
CA LEU A 24 6.43 0.58 30.36
C LEU A 24 6.72 2.08 30.51
N GLU A 25 7.25 2.52 31.66
CA GLU A 25 7.69 3.90 31.88
C GLU A 25 8.81 4.30 30.91
N GLN A 26 9.79 3.41 30.68
CA GLN A 26 10.85 3.65 29.68
C GLN A 26 10.29 3.78 28.26
N LYS A 27 9.34 2.91 27.88
CA LYS A 27 8.65 3.00 26.58
C LYS A 27 7.86 4.30 26.45
N HIS A 28 7.21 4.75 27.52
CA HIS A 28 6.46 6.00 27.53
C HIS A 28 7.37 7.21 27.32
N ILE A 29 8.51 7.27 28.02
CA ILE A 29 9.51 8.34 27.85
C ILE A 29 10.05 8.37 26.42
N HIS A 30 10.41 7.21 25.87
CA HIS A 30 10.90 7.11 24.50
C HIS A 30 9.85 7.56 23.47
N LEU A 31 8.58 7.20 23.67
CA LEU A 31 7.48 7.68 22.81
C LEU A 31 7.31 9.19 22.87
N LEU A 32 7.41 9.81 24.06
CA LEU A 32 7.37 11.26 24.19
C LEU A 32 8.49 11.94 23.40
N GLN A 33 9.71 11.39 23.48
CA GLN A 33 10.85 11.91 22.74
C GLN A 33 10.68 11.79 21.22
N ILE A 34 10.10 10.68 20.74
CA ILE A 34 9.75 10.52 19.32
C ILE A 34 8.72 11.57 18.91
N VAL A 35 7.62 11.73 19.67
CA VAL A 35 6.55 12.69 19.36
C VAL A 35 7.08 14.12 19.31
N GLU A 36 7.98 14.49 20.23
CA GLU A 36 8.62 15.80 20.24
C GLU A 36 9.54 16.00 19.03
N SER A 37 10.29 14.97 18.64
CA SER A 37 11.11 14.99 17.42
C SER A 37 10.28 15.09 16.14
N GLU A 38 9.15 14.37 16.05
CA GLU A 38 8.22 14.44 14.92
C GLU A 38 7.55 15.81 14.80
N LYS A 39 7.15 16.39 15.94
CA LYS A 39 6.59 17.75 16.00
C LYS A 39 7.58 18.78 15.47
N THR A 40 8.84 18.66 15.87
CA THR A 40 9.93 19.57 15.45
C THR A 40 10.24 19.40 13.96
N ALA A 41 10.37 18.16 13.48
CA ALA A 41 10.59 17.87 12.06
C ALA A 41 9.45 18.39 11.18
N LYS A 42 8.20 18.17 11.60
CA LYS A 42 7.01 18.70 10.90
C LYS A 42 7.05 20.22 10.79
N TRP A 43 7.37 20.90 11.89
CA TRP A 43 7.46 22.36 11.90
C TRP A 43 8.54 22.87 10.92
N GLN A 44 9.72 22.23 10.91
CA GLN A 44 10.79 22.56 9.96
C GLN A 44 10.37 22.37 8.50
N TYR A 45 9.70 21.25 8.17
CA TYR A 45 9.21 21.03 6.81
C TYR A 45 8.16 22.05 6.38
N THR A 46 7.26 22.45 7.29
CA THR A 46 6.28 23.51 7.02
C THR A 46 6.99 24.83 6.71
N GLN A 47 7.99 25.20 7.51
CA GLN A 47 8.78 26.42 7.28
C GLN A 47 9.50 26.38 5.92
N GLN A 48 10.13 25.26 5.56
CA GLN A 48 10.77 25.10 4.25
C GLN A 48 9.78 25.20 3.09
N CYS A 49 8.56 24.69 3.25
CA CYS A 49 7.52 24.82 2.23
C CYS A 49 7.07 26.27 2.04
N GLU A 50 6.98 27.04 3.12
CA GLU A 50 6.65 28.47 3.07
C GLU A 50 7.74 29.30 2.40
N GLU A 51 9.01 29.00 2.69
CA GLU A 51 10.17 29.66 2.07
C GLU A 51 10.26 29.35 0.56
N LEU A 52 10.09 28.10 0.16
CA LEU A 52 10.02 27.74 -1.25
C LEU A 52 8.82 28.39 -1.96
N ALA A 53 7.69 28.53 -1.26
CA ALA A 53 6.51 29.20 -1.80
C ALA A 53 6.72 30.72 -1.98
N SER A 54 7.47 31.37 -1.08
CA SER A 54 7.81 32.79 -1.21
C SER A 54 8.81 33.00 -2.35
N GLU A 55 9.79 32.12 -2.51
CA GLU A 55 10.75 32.17 -3.62
C GLU A 55 10.06 31.98 -4.98
N ILE A 56 9.12 31.02 -5.09
CA ILE A 56 8.30 30.85 -6.30
C ILE A 56 7.51 32.12 -6.62
N LYS A 57 6.94 32.81 -5.61
CA LYS A 57 6.22 34.07 -5.83
C LYS A 57 7.16 35.17 -6.33
N LYS A 58 8.37 35.28 -5.76
CA LYS A 58 9.38 36.24 -6.16
C LYS A 58 9.84 36.02 -7.60
N LEU A 59 10.24 34.80 -7.95
CA LEU A 59 10.65 34.43 -9.32
C LEU A 59 9.54 34.68 -10.35
N ARG A 60 8.26 34.44 -9.97
CA ARG A 60 7.12 34.77 -10.83
C ARG A 60 6.96 36.28 -11.04
N ALA A 61 7.20 37.09 -10.01
CA ALA A 61 7.14 38.54 -10.11
C ALA A 61 8.29 39.09 -10.99
N GLU A 62 9.50 38.55 -10.83
CA GLU A 62 10.66 38.88 -11.67
C GLU A 62 10.39 38.53 -13.14
N LEU A 63 9.89 37.31 -13.43
CA LEU A 63 9.51 36.93 -14.79
C LEU A 63 8.43 37.84 -15.39
N PHE A 64 7.47 38.29 -14.58
CA PHE A 64 6.45 39.22 -15.04
C PHE A 64 7.02 40.62 -15.33
N ALA A 65 7.96 41.10 -14.50
CA ALA A 65 8.66 42.37 -14.70
C ALA A 65 9.53 42.34 -15.97
N LEU A 66 10.36 41.30 -16.15
CA LEU A 66 11.15 41.08 -17.36
C LEU A 66 10.24 40.98 -18.60
N LYS A 67 9.13 40.24 -18.54
CA LYS A 67 8.19 40.15 -19.67
C LYS A 67 7.56 41.51 -20.02
N LYS A 68 7.40 42.42 -19.05
CA LYS A 68 6.89 43.79 -19.28
C LYS A 68 7.97 44.69 -19.89
N GLU A 69 9.23 44.51 -19.51
CA GLU A 69 10.38 45.23 -20.06
C GLU A 69 10.64 44.87 -21.54
N TRP A 70 10.38 43.61 -21.92
CA TRP A 70 10.51 43.12 -23.30
C TRP A 70 9.26 43.35 -24.18
N LYS A 71 8.27 44.14 -23.75
CA LYS A 71 7.19 44.60 -24.65
C LYS A 71 7.65 45.86 -25.41
N PRO A 72 7.80 45.82 -26.75
CA PRO A 72 7.98 47.05 -27.53
C PRO A 72 6.72 47.92 -27.44
N ALA A 73 6.90 49.22 -27.23
CA ALA A 73 5.81 50.22 -27.21
C ALA A 73 5.21 50.44 -28.62
N PRO A 74 3.98 51.01 -28.71
CA PRO A 74 2.99 50.65 -29.73
C PRO A 74 3.04 51.52 -30.99
N THR A 75 2.73 50.94 -32.15
CA THR A 75 2.30 51.70 -33.33
C THR A 75 0.79 51.60 -33.47
N HIS A 76 0.18 52.79 -33.48
CA HIS A 76 -1.24 53.06 -33.58
C HIS A 76 -1.82 52.80 -34.99
N GLN A 77 -3.17 52.80 -35.00
CA GLN A 77 -4.12 52.97 -36.11
C GLN A 77 -4.64 51.64 -36.69
N SER A 78 -5.94 51.37 -36.84
CA SER A 78 -7.18 52.12 -36.54
C SER A 78 -8.35 51.13 -36.73
N THR A 79 -9.46 51.36 -36.00
CA THR A 79 -10.89 51.16 -36.38
C THR A 79 -11.21 50.32 -37.63
N SER A 80 -12.19 49.40 -37.70
CA SER A 80 -13.54 49.35 -37.10
C SER A 80 -14.29 48.14 -37.68
N SER A 81 -15.30 47.66 -36.94
CA SER A 81 -16.60 47.12 -37.40
C SER A 81 -16.70 46.06 -38.52
N LEU A 82 -17.55 45.07 -38.23
CA LEU A 82 -18.29 44.16 -39.11
C LEU A 82 -18.36 44.57 -40.60
N THR A 83 -18.18 43.62 -41.51
CA THR A 83 -19.19 43.21 -42.53
C THR A 83 -18.62 42.15 -43.50
N SER A 84 -19.51 41.27 -43.92
CA SER A 84 -19.40 40.28 -44.99
C SER A 84 -19.00 40.91 -46.33
N THR A 85 -18.23 40.22 -47.18
CA THR A 85 -18.56 39.89 -48.60
C THR A 85 -17.36 39.33 -49.38
N GLN A 86 -17.68 38.39 -50.27
CA GLN A 86 -16.84 37.85 -51.35
C GLN A 86 -16.37 38.96 -52.30
N GLY A 87 -15.17 38.82 -52.87
CA GLY A 87 -14.76 39.63 -54.02
C GLY A 87 -13.26 39.61 -54.35
N THR A 88 -12.84 38.60 -55.11
CA THR A 88 -11.95 38.65 -56.29
C THR A 88 -10.60 39.41 -56.31
N SER A 89 -9.63 38.71 -56.92
CA SER A 89 -8.46 39.15 -57.72
C SER A 89 -7.10 39.47 -57.07
N SER A 90 -6.20 38.50 -57.26
CA SER A 90 -4.90 38.60 -57.96
C SER A 90 -3.66 39.20 -57.26
N SER A 91 -2.66 38.31 -57.22
CA SER A 91 -1.22 38.50 -57.41
C SER A 91 -0.35 39.04 -56.27
N THR A 92 0.76 38.31 -56.08
CA THR A 92 1.95 38.57 -55.24
C THR A 92 1.83 38.38 -53.73
N VAL A 93 1.49 37.16 -53.28
CA VAL A 93 1.79 36.70 -51.91
C VAL A 93 2.20 35.22 -51.92
N SER A 94 3.31 34.89 -52.60
CA SER A 94 3.84 33.50 -52.59
C SER A 94 4.94 33.28 -51.54
N GLY A 95 5.37 34.32 -50.81
CA GLY A 95 6.47 34.22 -49.83
C GLY A 95 6.08 34.20 -48.35
N GLN A 96 4.87 34.62 -47.98
CA GLN A 96 4.48 34.82 -46.57
C GLN A 96 3.65 33.67 -45.96
N PHE A 97 2.94 32.88 -46.77
CA PHE A 97 2.18 31.73 -46.27
C PHE A 97 3.04 30.53 -45.92
N ALA A 98 4.20 30.37 -46.58
CA ALA A 98 5.15 29.29 -46.26
C ALA A 98 5.78 29.48 -44.87
N ASN A 99 6.04 30.73 -44.45
CA ASN A 99 6.59 31.03 -43.12
C ASN A 99 5.55 30.80 -42.01
N LEU A 100 4.29 31.20 -42.20
CA LEU A 100 3.22 30.95 -41.21
C LEU A 100 2.93 29.45 -41.03
N ASP A 101 2.97 28.66 -42.10
CA ASP A 101 2.80 27.20 -42.01
C ASP A 101 4.02 26.49 -41.41
N GLN A 102 5.23 26.99 -41.69
CA GLN A 102 6.47 26.52 -41.08
C GLN A 102 6.51 26.85 -39.57
N ASP A 103 6.19 28.09 -39.19
CA ASP A 103 6.06 28.53 -37.80
C ASP A 103 4.96 27.75 -37.07
N SER A 104 3.84 27.45 -37.75
CA SER A 104 2.76 26.57 -37.25
C SER A 104 3.21 25.12 -37.08
N ALA A 105 4.05 24.60 -37.97
CA ALA A 105 4.65 23.27 -37.87
C ALA A 105 5.67 23.19 -36.73
N GLU A 106 6.50 24.21 -36.56
CA GLU A 106 7.46 24.31 -35.46
C GLU A 106 6.76 24.49 -34.11
N LEU A 107 5.73 25.32 -34.04
CA LEU A 107 4.88 25.48 -32.86
C LEU A 107 4.18 24.16 -32.49
N ARG A 108 3.77 23.35 -33.47
CA ARG A 108 3.23 21.99 -33.23
C ARG A 108 4.30 21.03 -32.69
N LYS A 109 5.53 21.09 -33.19
CA LYS A 109 6.67 20.29 -32.67
C LYS A 109 6.99 20.68 -31.22
N ILE A 110 7.04 21.98 -30.93
CA ILE A 110 7.27 22.51 -29.59
C ILE A 110 6.16 22.03 -28.63
N LYS A 111 4.89 22.11 -29.03
CA LYS A 111 3.78 21.59 -28.22
C LYS A 111 3.86 20.08 -27.98
N LYS A 112 4.30 19.29 -28.97
CA LYS A 112 4.54 17.85 -28.81
C LYS A 112 5.64 17.57 -27.80
N VAL A 113 6.78 18.26 -27.91
CA VAL A 113 7.89 18.14 -26.98
C VAL A 113 7.47 18.57 -25.57
N GLN A 114 6.77 19.70 -25.42
CA GLN A 114 6.22 20.15 -24.14
C GLN A 114 5.25 19.14 -23.53
N SER A 115 4.36 18.56 -24.35
CA SER A 115 3.44 17.51 -23.90
C SER A 115 4.19 16.26 -23.44
N PHE A 116 5.22 15.85 -24.18
CA PHE A 116 6.09 14.73 -23.82
C PHE A 116 6.81 14.98 -22.48
N PHE A 117 7.45 16.15 -22.32
CA PHE A 117 8.11 16.52 -21.08
C PHE A 117 7.14 16.60 -19.90
N ARG A 118 5.94 17.17 -20.10
CA ARG A 118 4.91 17.22 -19.07
C ARG A 118 4.49 15.82 -18.63
N GLY A 119 4.25 14.92 -19.58
CA GLY A 119 3.94 13.51 -19.30
C GLY A 119 5.09 12.78 -18.59
N TRP A 120 6.32 12.97 -19.05
CA TRP A 120 7.52 12.39 -18.45
C TRP A 120 7.75 12.87 -17.01
N LEU A 121 7.60 14.17 -16.75
CA LEU A 121 7.70 14.74 -15.40
C LEU A 121 6.61 14.19 -14.47
N CYS A 122 5.37 14.05 -14.96
CA CYS A 122 4.29 13.42 -14.20
C CYS A 122 4.64 11.96 -13.83
N ARG A 123 5.17 11.17 -14.78
CA ARG A 123 5.60 9.78 -14.53
C ARG A 123 6.74 9.72 -13.51
N ARG A 124 7.75 10.58 -13.67
CA ARG A 124 8.91 10.63 -12.76
C ARG A 124 8.47 11.00 -11.35
N ARG A 125 7.61 12.01 -11.19
CA ARG A 125 7.06 12.43 -9.90
C ARG A 125 6.20 11.33 -9.26
N TRP A 126 5.34 10.67 -10.05
CA TRP A 126 4.54 9.54 -9.57
C TRP A 126 5.41 8.39 -9.06
N LYS A 127 6.42 8.00 -9.85
CA LYS A 127 7.38 6.96 -9.47
C LYS A 127 8.06 7.28 -8.13
N GLN A 128 8.49 8.52 -7.95
CA GLN A 128 9.08 8.98 -6.69
C GLN A 128 8.11 8.89 -5.51
N ILE A 129 6.87 9.35 -5.68
CA ILE A 129 5.82 9.30 -4.64
C ILE A 129 5.51 7.85 -4.25
N VAL A 130 5.36 6.96 -5.23
CA VAL A 130 5.09 5.54 -4.99
C VAL A 130 6.26 4.86 -4.28
N GLU A 131 7.49 5.13 -4.71
CA GLU A 131 8.68 4.55 -4.10
C GLU A 131 8.84 5.00 -2.63
N GLN A 132 8.62 6.29 -2.36
CA GLN A 132 8.59 6.83 -1.00
C GLN A 132 7.48 6.19 -0.15
N TYR A 133 6.30 5.96 -0.74
CA TYR A 133 5.21 5.28 -0.07
C TYR A 133 5.56 3.81 0.26
N ILE A 134 6.08 3.04 -0.70
CA ILE A 134 6.43 1.62 -0.51
C ILE A 134 7.51 1.45 0.58
N LYS A 135 8.47 2.38 0.62
CA LYS A 135 9.54 2.42 1.64
C LYS A 135 9.10 3.08 2.95
N SER A 136 7.87 3.58 3.03
CA SER A 136 7.39 4.23 4.25
C SER A 136 7.19 3.21 5.38
N PRO A 137 7.47 3.60 6.64
CA PRO A 137 7.29 2.72 7.79
C PRO A 137 5.83 2.28 7.97
N HIS A 138 4.88 3.14 7.57
CA HIS A 138 3.45 2.80 7.59
C HIS A 138 3.10 1.68 6.60
N ALA A 139 3.58 1.75 5.35
CA ALA A 139 3.35 0.72 4.34
C ALA A 139 4.02 -0.61 4.72
N GLU A 140 5.21 -0.56 5.32
CA GLU A 140 5.88 -1.75 5.86
C GLU A 140 5.09 -2.38 7.01
N SER A 141 4.66 -1.58 8.00
CA SER A 141 3.83 -2.05 9.12
C SER A 141 2.53 -2.69 8.64
N MET A 142 1.86 -2.07 7.66
CA MET A 142 0.63 -2.62 7.09
C MET A 142 0.87 -3.94 6.33
N ARG A 143 1.97 -4.06 5.57
CA ARG A 143 2.36 -5.33 4.95
C ARG A 143 2.63 -6.40 5.99
N LYS A 144 3.36 -6.08 7.06
CA LYS A 144 3.65 -7.01 8.15
C LYS A 144 2.36 -7.49 8.83
N ARG A 145 1.43 -6.56 9.14
CA ARG A 145 0.11 -6.91 9.70
C ARG A 145 -0.66 -7.85 8.79
N ASN A 146 -0.70 -7.57 7.49
CA ASN A 146 -1.43 -8.40 6.53
C ASN A 146 -0.77 -9.79 6.40
N SER A 147 0.56 -9.86 6.33
CA SER A 147 1.31 -11.13 6.30
C SER A 147 1.03 -11.98 7.53
N LEU A 148 0.96 -11.38 8.74
CA LEU A 148 0.63 -12.12 9.96
C LEU A 148 -0.78 -12.73 9.90
N VAL A 149 -1.75 -11.98 9.40
CA VAL A 149 -3.14 -12.46 9.28
C VAL A 149 -3.22 -13.60 8.26
N PHE A 150 -2.55 -13.48 7.11
CA PHE A 150 -2.52 -14.56 6.13
C PHE A 150 -1.88 -15.83 6.67
N ARG A 151 -0.70 -15.71 7.30
CA ARG A 151 -0.04 -16.87 7.93
C ARG A 151 -0.89 -17.51 9.02
N MET A 152 -1.63 -16.72 9.79
CA MET A 152 -2.53 -17.24 10.83
C MET A 152 -3.64 -18.09 10.23
N VAL A 153 -4.28 -17.63 9.16
CA VAL A 153 -5.33 -18.40 8.45
C VAL A 153 -4.72 -19.66 7.83
N GLU A 154 -3.58 -19.55 7.15
CA GLU A 154 -2.90 -20.69 6.53
C GLU A 154 -2.48 -21.75 7.57
N SER A 155 -1.93 -21.33 8.71
CA SER A 155 -1.56 -22.27 9.78
C SER A 155 -2.79 -22.95 10.39
N GLU A 156 -3.93 -22.27 10.42
CA GLU A 156 -5.17 -22.83 10.93
C GLU A 156 -5.77 -23.86 9.95
N GLU A 157 -5.69 -23.60 8.64
CA GLU A 157 -6.05 -24.57 7.60
C GLU A 157 -5.21 -25.85 7.71
N GLU A 158 -3.89 -25.70 7.82
CA GLU A 158 -2.96 -26.84 7.95
C GLU A 158 -3.22 -27.64 9.24
N TYR A 159 -3.40 -26.95 10.37
CA TYR A 159 -3.69 -27.62 11.65
C TYR A 159 -5.01 -28.41 11.60
N MET A 160 -6.03 -27.83 10.97
CA MET A 160 -7.33 -28.48 10.80
C MET A 160 -7.23 -29.72 9.90
N GLU A 161 -6.47 -29.67 8.80
CA GLU A 161 -6.21 -30.82 7.91
C GLU A 161 -5.49 -31.96 8.66
N GLN A 162 -4.46 -31.64 9.44
CA GLN A 162 -3.74 -32.62 10.26
C GLN A 162 -4.65 -33.27 11.32
N MET A 163 -5.48 -32.46 11.98
CA MET A 163 -6.45 -32.95 12.96
C MET A 163 -7.54 -33.80 12.31
N GLU A 164 -7.99 -33.46 11.11
CA GLU A 164 -8.94 -34.26 10.34
C GLU A 164 -8.36 -35.63 10.00
N VAL A 165 -7.09 -35.71 9.60
CA VAL A 165 -6.39 -36.99 9.38
C VAL A 165 -6.33 -37.80 10.67
N LEU A 166 -5.97 -37.18 11.81
CA LEU A 166 -5.96 -37.86 13.11
C LEU A 166 -7.33 -38.48 13.44
N VAL A 167 -8.41 -37.71 13.27
CA VAL A 167 -9.76 -38.16 13.61
C VAL A 167 -10.28 -39.19 12.61
N SER A 168 -10.15 -38.93 11.31
CA SER A 168 -10.73 -39.76 10.25
C SER A 168 -9.96 -41.05 9.98
N CYS A 169 -8.64 -41.00 9.98
CA CYS A 169 -7.79 -42.14 9.65
C CYS A 169 -7.38 -42.97 10.86
N PHE A 170 -7.40 -42.40 12.08
CA PHE A 170 -6.99 -43.13 13.29
C PHE A 170 -8.15 -43.27 14.28
N LEU A 171 -8.66 -42.18 14.85
CA LEU A 171 -9.66 -42.26 15.93
C LEU A 171 -10.91 -43.05 15.53
N ARG A 172 -11.54 -42.72 14.39
CA ARG A 172 -12.77 -43.39 13.94
C ARG A 172 -12.55 -44.90 13.71
N PRO A 173 -11.52 -45.34 12.96
CA PRO A 173 -11.17 -46.76 12.86
C PRO A 173 -10.93 -47.45 14.20
N PHE A 174 -10.22 -46.83 15.15
CA PHE A 174 -9.99 -47.40 16.48
C PHE A 174 -11.27 -47.50 17.31
N LYS A 175 -12.15 -46.49 17.29
CA LYS A 175 -13.47 -46.56 17.94
C LYS A 175 -14.32 -47.69 17.37
N MET A 176 -14.27 -47.90 16.05
CA MET A 176 -14.97 -49.00 15.39
C MET A 176 -14.38 -50.37 15.78
N ALA A 177 -13.05 -50.49 15.83
CA ALA A 177 -12.37 -51.73 16.24
C ALA A 177 -12.64 -52.10 17.71
N ALA A 178 -12.69 -51.11 18.61
CA ALA A 178 -13.03 -51.29 20.03
C ALA A 178 -14.49 -51.75 20.26
N SER A 179 -15.39 -51.47 19.30
CA SER A 179 -16.79 -51.90 19.33
C SER A 179 -17.00 -53.32 18.74
N SER A 180 -15.93 -53.99 18.28
CA SER A 180 -16.03 -55.30 17.65
C SER A 180 -16.25 -56.45 18.66
N LYS A 181 -16.71 -57.62 18.17
CA LYS A 181 -16.99 -58.81 19.01
C LYS A 181 -15.76 -59.37 19.75
N LYS A 182 -14.54 -59.06 19.29
CA LYS A 182 -13.27 -59.39 19.95
C LYS A 182 -12.35 -58.17 19.82
N PRO A 183 -12.49 -57.17 20.69
CA PRO A 183 -11.82 -55.90 20.49
C PRO A 183 -10.31 -56.02 20.75
N PRO A 184 -9.45 -55.57 19.82
CA PRO A 184 -8.00 -55.54 20.03
C PRO A 184 -7.56 -54.42 20.99
N CYS A 185 -8.42 -53.44 21.27
CA CYS A 185 -8.19 -52.35 22.22
C CYS A 185 -9.52 -51.99 22.90
N SER A 186 -9.49 -51.59 24.17
CA SER A 186 -10.71 -51.20 24.89
C SER A 186 -11.15 -49.77 24.55
N HIS A 187 -12.41 -49.44 24.81
CA HIS A 187 -12.90 -48.07 24.65
C HIS A 187 -12.19 -47.07 25.58
N GLU A 188 -11.74 -47.52 26.76
CA GLU A 188 -11.00 -46.69 27.71
C GLU A 188 -9.59 -46.36 27.20
N ASP A 189 -8.91 -47.32 26.57
CA ASP A 189 -7.60 -47.10 25.95
C ASP A 189 -7.71 -46.11 24.78
N VAL A 190 -8.72 -46.25 23.92
CA VAL A 190 -8.95 -45.32 22.80
C VAL A 190 -9.27 -43.91 23.31
N ASN A 191 -10.12 -43.79 24.33
CA ASN A 191 -10.49 -42.49 24.89
C ASN A 191 -9.35 -41.82 25.65
N SER A 192 -8.45 -42.58 26.29
CA SER A 192 -7.27 -42.03 26.97
C SER A 192 -6.18 -41.60 25.98
N ILE A 193 -6.03 -42.29 24.85
CA ILE A 193 -5.08 -41.92 23.79
C ILE A 193 -5.55 -40.68 23.01
N PHE A 194 -6.79 -40.68 22.52
CA PHE A 194 -7.28 -39.64 21.61
C PHE A 194 -8.06 -38.52 22.30
N LEU A 195 -8.41 -38.68 23.58
CA LEU A 195 -9.10 -37.67 24.40
C LEU A 195 -10.31 -37.06 23.65
N ASN A 196 -10.51 -35.76 23.81
CA ASN A 196 -11.59 -35.01 23.15
C ASN A 196 -11.17 -34.47 21.77
N SER A 197 -10.27 -35.15 21.04
CA SER A 197 -9.74 -34.65 19.76
C SER A 197 -10.82 -34.40 18.70
N GLU A 198 -11.90 -35.18 18.68
CA GLU A 198 -13.06 -34.97 17.79
C GLU A 198 -13.80 -33.65 18.09
N THR A 199 -13.94 -33.29 19.38
CA THR A 199 -14.51 -32.00 19.80
C THR A 199 -13.56 -30.85 19.47
N VAL A 200 -12.25 -31.04 19.67
CA VAL A 200 -11.24 -30.04 19.33
C VAL A 200 -11.26 -29.76 17.82
N LEU A 201 -11.31 -30.80 16.97
CA LEU A 201 -11.47 -30.65 15.52
C LEU A 201 -12.69 -29.79 15.18
N PHE A 202 -13.84 -30.05 15.79
CA PHE A 202 -15.05 -29.27 15.56
C PHE A 202 -14.89 -27.79 15.92
N LEU A 203 -14.22 -27.48 17.04
CA LEU A 203 -13.94 -26.09 17.44
C LEU A 203 -13.02 -25.38 16.43
N HIS A 204 -11.96 -26.04 15.99
CA HIS A 204 -11.04 -25.50 14.98
C HIS A 204 -11.72 -25.31 13.63
N GLN A 205 -12.65 -26.19 13.23
CA GLN A 205 -13.48 -26.00 12.03
C GLN A 205 -14.37 -24.75 12.13
N ILE A 206 -14.97 -24.48 13.30
CA ILE A 206 -15.75 -23.25 13.53
C ILE A 206 -14.83 -22.03 13.48
N PHE A 207 -13.67 -22.12 14.12
CA PHE A 207 -12.71 -21.02 14.18
C PHE A 207 -12.20 -20.66 12.79
N LEU A 208 -11.78 -21.65 11.99
CA LEU A 208 -11.33 -21.46 10.62
C LEU A 208 -12.42 -20.81 9.76
N LYS A 209 -13.66 -21.32 9.81
CA LYS A 209 -14.80 -20.68 9.11
C LYS A 209 -14.98 -19.22 9.52
N GLY A 210 -14.83 -18.92 10.81
CA GLY A 210 -14.88 -17.55 11.34
C GLY A 210 -13.72 -16.67 10.82
N LEU A 211 -12.51 -17.22 10.73
CA LEU A 211 -11.34 -16.53 10.19
C LEU A 211 -11.51 -16.23 8.70
N THR A 212 -11.95 -17.22 7.91
CA THR A 212 -12.18 -17.05 6.46
C THR A 212 -13.23 -15.98 6.20
N SER A 213 -14.35 -15.98 6.94
CA SER A 213 -15.38 -14.93 6.81
C SER A 213 -14.86 -13.53 7.15
N ARG A 214 -14.04 -13.41 8.19
CA ARG A 214 -13.37 -12.12 8.50
C ARG A 214 -12.37 -11.72 7.43
N LEU A 215 -11.74 -12.68 6.77
CA LEU A 215 -10.79 -12.41 5.70
C LEU A 215 -11.47 -11.83 4.45
N GLU A 216 -12.70 -12.26 4.13
CA GLU A 216 -13.48 -11.73 3.00
C GLU A 216 -13.74 -10.21 3.10
N SER A 217 -13.87 -9.70 4.33
CA SER A 217 -14.05 -8.28 4.61
C SER A 217 -12.75 -7.57 5.02
N TRP A 218 -11.59 -8.23 4.90
CA TRP A 218 -10.33 -7.68 5.34
C TRP A 218 -9.87 -6.54 4.43
N PRO A 219 -9.46 -5.37 4.99
CA PRO A 219 -8.99 -4.26 4.19
C PRO A 219 -7.64 -4.61 3.55
N THR A 220 -7.69 -5.08 2.30
CA THR A 220 -6.53 -5.18 1.43
C THR A 220 -6.24 -3.81 0.86
N LEU A 221 -4.96 -3.43 0.87
CA LEU A 221 -4.52 -2.14 0.35
C LEU A 221 -4.72 -2.13 -1.17
N VAL A 222 -5.85 -1.58 -1.63
CA VAL A 222 -6.14 -1.39 -3.05
C VAL A 222 -5.40 -0.14 -3.53
N LEU A 223 -4.11 -0.27 -3.86
CA LEU A 223 -3.40 0.74 -4.66
C LEU A 223 -3.90 0.66 -6.11
N GLY A 224 -5.06 1.26 -6.37
CA GLY A 224 -5.70 1.32 -7.68
C GLY A 224 -6.85 0.32 -7.83
N VAL A 225 -8.00 0.83 -8.25
CA VAL A 225 -9.33 0.18 -8.28
C VAL A 225 -9.42 -1.05 -9.22
N PHE A 226 -8.29 -1.59 -9.71
CA PHE A 226 -8.25 -2.72 -10.65
C PHE A 226 -7.72 -4.04 -10.09
N ALA A 227 -7.40 -4.11 -8.79
CA ALA A 227 -7.09 -5.38 -8.10
C ALA A 227 -8.33 -6.06 -7.48
N LYS A 228 -9.54 -5.82 -8.01
CA LYS A 228 -10.78 -6.41 -7.47
C LYS A 228 -10.94 -7.92 -7.71
N THR A 229 -9.97 -8.57 -8.35
CA THR A 229 -10.03 -10.03 -8.61
C THR A 229 -8.67 -10.69 -8.41
N VAL A 230 -7.96 -10.34 -7.34
CA VAL A 230 -6.80 -11.16 -6.92
C VAL A 230 -7.33 -12.23 -5.98
N SER A 231 -7.77 -13.34 -6.56
CA SER A 231 -8.12 -14.55 -5.81
C SER A 231 -6.97 -14.93 -4.87
N TRP A 232 -7.31 -15.45 -3.70
CA TRP A 232 -6.39 -15.89 -2.63
C TRP A 232 -5.21 -16.76 -3.16
N THR A 233 -5.45 -17.51 -4.25
CA THR A 233 -4.43 -18.29 -4.98
C THR A 233 -3.35 -17.46 -5.67
N THR A 234 -3.63 -16.21 -6.02
CA THR A 234 -2.70 -15.29 -6.70
C THR A 234 -1.78 -14.59 -5.68
N LEU A 235 -2.27 -14.33 -4.47
CA LEU A 235 -1.47 -13.83 -3.35
C LEU A 235 -0.43 -14.85 -2.86
N ARG A 236 -0.75 -16.15 -2.94
CA ARG A 236 0.17 -17.26 -2.66
C ARG A 236 1.46 -17.21 -3.48
N LYS A 237 1.44 -16.61 -4.69
CA LYS A 237 2.63 -16.42 -5.54
C LYS A 237 3.36 -15.09 -5.30
N SER A 238 2.71 -14.07 -4.76
CA SER A 238 3.34 -12.75 -4.56
C SER A 238 4.20 -12.67 -3.30
N ASP A 239 3.89 -13.45 -2.26
CA ASP A 239 4.69 -13.44 -1.02
C ASP A 239 6.04 -14.17 -1.17
N ILE A 240 6.17 -15.06 -2.17
CA ILE A 240 7.44 -15.73 -2.53
C ILE A 240 8.35 -14.83 -3.39
N LEU A 241 7.80 -13.79 -4.03
CA LEU A 241 8.54 -12.95 -4.97
C LEU A 241 8.86 -11.58 -4.35
N SER A 242 9.83 -11.65 -3.44
CA SER A 242 10.69 -10.57 -2.96
C SER A 242 10.84 -9.39 -3.94
N GLY A 243 10.53 -8.20 -3.45
CA GLY A 243 11.23 -6.94 -3.76
C GLY A 243 11.04 -6.31 -5.14
N ASP A 244 11.28 -7.03 -6.23
CA ASP A 244 11.54 -6.43 -7.54
C ASP A 244 10.33 -6.38 -8.47
N LYS A 245 9.38 -7.30 -8.32
CA LYS A 245 8.25 -7.41 -9.27
C LYS A 245 7.15 -6.37 -9.06
N GLY A 246 7.12 -5.70 -7.91
CA GLY A 246 6.17 -4.60 -7.65
C GLY A 246 6.38 -3.43 -8.62
N ALA A 247 7.63 -3.08 -8.92
CA ALA A 247 7.95 -2.05 -9.91
C ALA A 247 7.66 -2.51 -11.34
N VAL A 248 7.92 -3.78 -11.65
CA VAL A 248 7.71 -4.37 -12.98
C VAL A 248 6.23 -4.50 -13.32
N LEU A 249 5.35 -4.82 -12.35
CA LEU A 249 3.91 -4.89 -12.57
C LEU A 249 3.31 -3.51 -12.89
N ILE A 250 3.80 -2.46 -12.24
CA ILE A 250 3.33 -1.08 -12.45
C ILE A 250 3.75 -0.56 -13.83
N ASP A 251 4.97 -0.92 -14.28
CA ASP A 251 5.45 -0.59 -15.64
C ASP A 251 4.70 -1.40 -16.72
N SER A 252 4.44 -2.69 -16.45
CA SER A 252 3.70 -3.58 -17.37
C SER A 252 2.21 -3.21 -17.50
N MET A 253 1.57 -2.71 -16.43
CA MET A 253 0.17 -2.28 -16.43
C MET A 253 -0.09 -1.03 -17.30
N TRP A 254 0.92 -0.19 -17.53
CA TRP A 254 0.78 1.03 -18.34
C TRP A 254 1.08 0.82 -19.83
N VAL A 255 1.92 -0.16 -20.18
CA VAL A 255 2.14 -0.56 -21.58
C VAL A 255 0.84 -1.06 -22.22
N LEU A 256 -0.02 -1.73 -21.44
CA LEU A 256 -1.33 -2.23 -21.90
C LEU A 256 -2.41 -1.15 -22.07
N THR A 257 -2.23 0.05 -21.54
CA THR A 257 -3.21 1.16 -21.64
C THR A 257 -2.83 2.21 -22.69
N THR A 258 -1.67 2.06 -23.34
CA THR A 258 -1.17 3.00 -24.37
C THR A 258 -0.89 2.33 -25.73
N GLY A 259 -1.42 1.12 -25.94
CA GLY A 259 -1.56 0.50 -27.26
C GLY A 259 -2.90 0.86 -27.88
#